data_AF-A0A5Y4YP83-F1
#
_entry.id   AF-A0A5Y4YP83-F1
#
_cell.length_a   1.000
_cell.length_b   1.000
_cell.length_c   1.000
_cell.angle_alpha   90.00
_cell.angle_beta   90.00
_cell.angle_gamma   90.00
#
_symmetry.space_group_name_H-M   'P 1'
#
loop_
_entity.id
_entity.type
_entity.pdbx_description
1 polymer ?
#
loop_
_entity_poly.entity_id
_entity_poly.type
_entity_poly.pdbx_seq_one_letter_code
_entity_poly.pdbx_strand_id
1 'polypeptide(L)'
;KIYFKDFGLRNNLCISKDFSHLFENLVLSELFKFKEEFFYNKYFNFYSQISKIAYISSPTLDIDLIKLRAKKILPKALELGIFHVIFITLSSEDNFFEQGVKFEVISFDKFSLGF
;
A
#
# COMPACT_ATOMS: atom_id res chain seq x y z
N LYS A 1 9.37 11.61 1.12
CA LYS A 1 8.29 11.72 2.14
C LYS A 1 8.90 11.50 3.52
N ILE A 2 8.38 12.14 4.58
CA ILE A 2 8.90 11.98 5.96
C ILE A 2 8.00 10.99 6.70
N TYR A 3 8.60 9.87 7.14
CA TYR A 3 7.93 8.82 7.91
C TYR A 3 8.53 8.76 9.31
N PHE A 4 7.68 8.54 10.31
CA PHE A 4 8.11 8.53 11.72
C PHE A 4 8.14 7.10 12.24
N LYS A 5 9.28 6.70 12.81
CA LYS A 5 9.43 5.41 13.50
C LYS A 5 8.55 5.32 14.74
N ASP A 6 8.43 6.43 15.48
CA ASP A 6 7.42 6.61 16.52
C ASP A 6 6.37 7.62 16.03
N PHE A 7 5.43 7.14 15.21
CA PHE A 7 4.32 7.95 14.73
C PHE A 7 3.26 8.18 15.81
N GLY A 8 3.25 7.38 16.89
CA GLY A 8 2.33 7.52 18.02
C GLY A 8 2.56 8.83 18.77
N LEU A 9 3.83 9.14 19.07
CA LEU A 9 4.20 10.41 19.72
C LEU A 9 3.80 11.62 18.87
N ARG A 10 4.09 11.62 17.56
CA ARG A 10 3.70 12.72 16.66
C ARG A 10 2.18 12.88 16.57
N ASN A 11 1.45 11.78 16.44
CA ASN A 11 -0.01 11.82 16.27
C ASN A 11 -0.73 12.28 17.55
N ASN A 12 -0.16 11.99 18.72
CA ASN A 12 -0.69 12.46 20.00
C ASN A 12 -0.41 13.97 20.24
N LEU A 13 0.66 14.50 19.65
CA LEU A 13 1.07 15.90 19.80
C LEU A 13 0.56 16.83 18.68
N CYS A 14 0.06 16.30 17.56
CA CYS A 14 -0.47 17.08 16.44
C CYS A 14 -2.00 17.21 16.50
N ILE A 15 -2.49 18.45 16.37
CA ILE A 15 -3.92 18.79 16.35
C ILE A 15 -4.59 18.36 15.02
N SER A 16 -3.85 18.42 13.90
CA SER A 16 -4.33 17.95 12.60
C SER A 16 -3.92 16.49 12.37
N LYS A 17 -4.90 15.59 12.33
CA LYS A 17 -4.68 14.17 12.05
C LYS A 17 -4.94 13.89 10.57
N ASP A 18 -3.88 13.81 9.78
CA ASP A 18 -4.00 13.27 8.42
C ASP A 18 -4.01 11.74 8.50
N PHE A 19 -5.22 11.17 8.52
CA PHE A 19 -5.43 9.73 8.63
C PHE A 19 -4.78 8.96 7.47
N SER A 20 -4.80 9.51 6.25
CA SER A 20 -4.21 8.85 5.08
C SER A 20 -2.70 8.70 5.25
N HIS A 21 -2.03 9.75 5.74
CA HIS A 21 -0.60 9.68 6.04
C HIS A 21 -0.28 8.76 7.23
N LEU A 22 -1.11 8.74 8.27
CA LEU A 22 -0.93 7.84 9.40
C LEU A 22 -1.07 6.38 8.98
N PHE A 23 -2.08 6.07 8.16
CA PHE A 23 -2.30 4.73 7.65
C PHE A 23 -1.19 4.29 6.69
N GLU A 24 -0.66 5.21 5.87
CA GLU A 24 0.54 4.95 5.06
C GLU A 24 1.78 4.63 5.94
N ASN A 25 1.98 5.34 7.05
CA ASN A 25 3.05 5.04 8.01
C ASN A 25 2.87 3.68 8.70
N LEU A 26 1.62 3.31 9.02
CA LEU A 26 1.31 2.00 9.59
C LEU A 26 1.70 0.87 8.62
N VAL A 27 1.30 0.99 7.36
CA VAL A 27 1.70 0.05 6.30
C VAL A 27 3.23 -0.05 6.19
N LEU A 28 3.94 1.09 6.21
CA LEU A 28 5.41 1.08 6.16
C LEU A 28 6.04 0.35 7.36
N SER A 29 5.45 0.51 8.55
CA SER A 29 5.94 -0.14 9.77
C SER A 29 5.89 -1.67 9.64
N GLU A 30 4.82 -2.18 9.04
CA GLU A 30 4.68 -3.61 8.73
C GLU A 30 5.67 -4.05 7.65
N LEU A 31 5.89 -3.24 6.61
CA LEU A 31 6.86 -3.55 5.55
C LEU A 31 8.30 -3.68 6.08
N PHE A 32 8.68 -2.97 7.14
CA PHE A 32 10.01 -3.13 7.73
C PHE A 32 10.28 -4.54 8.30
N LYS A 33 9.25 -5.34 8.56
CA LYS A 33 9.41 -6.73 9.01
C LYS A 33 10.10 -7.60 7.94
N PHE A 34 9.97 -7.26 6.66
CA PHE A 34 10.55 -8.02 5.55
C PHE A 34 12.06 -7.86 5.41
N LYS A 35 12.67 -6.88 6.07
CA LYS A 35 14.13 -6.59 5.98
C LYS A 35 14.63 -6.45 4.52
N GLU A 36 13.77 -5.95 3.62
CA GLU A 36 14.12 -5.64 2.23
C GLU A 36 14.00 -4.13 1.95
N GLU A 37 14.57 -3.70 0.83
CA GLU A 37 14.50 -2.30 0.40
C GLU A 37 13.17 -1.98 -0.28
N PHE A 38 12.50 -0.95 0.23
CA PHE A 38 11.28 -0.41 -0.35
C PHE A 38 11.52 0.99 -0.91
N PHE A 39 10.96 1.23 -2.09
CA PHE A 39 11.00 2.50 -2.78
C PHE A 39 9.59 3.10 -2.85
N TYR A 40 9.48 4.41 -3.07
CA TYR A 40 8.20 5.10 -3.23
C TYR A 40 8.23 6.00 -4.47
N ASN A 41 7.07 6.19 -5.09
CA ASN A 41 6.93 7.13 -6.21
C ASN A 41 5.52 7.74 -6.23
N LYS A 42 5.17 8.45 -7.30
CA LYS A 42 3.86 9.10 -7.43
C LYS A 42 2.68 8.12 -7.68
N TYR A 43 2.98 6.87 -8.02
CA TYR A 43 1.99 5.85 -8.38
C TYR A 43 1.74 4.84 -7.25
N PHE A 44 2.81 4.42 -6.57
CA PHE A 44 2.79 3.45 -5.48
C PHE A 44 3.27 4.09 -4.19
N ASN A 45 2.59 3.81 -3.08
CA ASN A 45 3.04 4.28 -1.77
C ASN A 45 4.37 3.62 -1.42
N PHE A 46 4.47 2.31 -1.64
CA PHE A 46 5.71 1.54 -1.51
C PHE A 46 5.80 0.47 -2.60
N TYR A 47 7.00 0.07 -3.00
CA TYR A 47 7.21 -1.08 -3.86
C TYR A 47 8.61 -1.66 -3.64
N SER A 48 8.74 -2.97 -3.86
CA SER A 48 10.02 -3.67 -3.82
C SER A 48 10.33 -4.23 -5.20
N GLN A 49 11.53 -3.91 -5.70
CA GLN A 49 12.02 -4.45 -6.97
C GLN A 49 12.43 -5.92 -6.85
N ILE A 50 12.77 -6.37 -5.64
CA ILE A 50 13.21 -7.73 -5.35
C ILE A 50 12.00 -8.67 -5.39
N SER A 51 10.96 -8.35 -4.61
CA SER A 51 9.75 -9.16 -4.54
C SER A 51 8.79 -8.89 -5.72
N LYS A 52 9.02 -7.82 -6.49
CA LYS A 52 8.16 -7.36 -7.60
C LYS A 52 6.73 -7.05 -7.16
N ILE A 53 6.59 -6.60 -5.91
CA ILE A 53 5.32 -6.26 -5.26
C ILE A 53 5.25 -4.74 -5.05
N ALA A 54 4.08 -4.17 -5.31
CA ALA A 54 3.77 -2.80 -4.91
C ALA A 54 2.63 -2.76 -3.91
N TYR A 55 2.67 -1.78 -3.02
CA TYR A 55 1.72 -1.56 -1.95
C TYR A 55 1.10 -0.17 -2.12
N ILE A 56 -0.23 -0.14 -2.07
CA ILE A 56 -1.02 1.08 -2.15
C ILE A 56 -1.90 1.16 -0.92
N SER A 57 -1.71 2.22 -0.15
CA SER A 57 -2.56 2.55 0.99
C SER A 57 -3.86 3.18 0.45
N SER A 58 -4.99 2.53 0.69
CA SER A 58 -6.33 2.96 0.25
C SER A 58 -7.37 2.66 1.33
N PRO A 59 -7.29 3.33 2.50
CA PRO A 59 -8.01 2.92 3.71
C PRO A 59 -9.52 2.87 3.55
N THR A 60 -10.11 3.84 2.84
CA THR A 60 -11.55 4.05 2.74
C THR A 60 -12.07 4.01 1.30
N LEU A 61 -11.23 3.59 0.35
CA LEU A 61 -11.60 3.61 -1.06
C LEU A 61 -12.50 2.41 -1.38
N ASP A 62 -13.60 2.67 -2.09
CA ASP A 62 -14.50 1.62 -2.56
C ASP A 62 -13.83 0.68 -3.57
N ILE A 63 -14.26 -0.58 -3.63
CA ILE A 63 -13.68 -1.62 -4.50
C ILE A 63 -13.75 -1.22 -5.99
N ASP A 64 -14.83 -0.60 -6.45
CA ASP A 64 -14.96 -0.17 -7.84
C ASP A 64 -13.98 0.95 -8.18
N LEU A 65 -13.75 1.86 -7.22
CA LEU A 65 -12.74 2.91 -7.34
C LEU A 65 -11.32 2.35 -7.29
N ILE A 66 -11.08 1.30 -6.49
CA ILE A 66 -9.80 0.57 -6.46
C ILE A 66 -9.54 -0.09 -7.82
N LYS A 67 -10.53 -0.77 -8.41
CA LYS A 67 -10.42 -1.36 -9.76
C LYS A 67 -10.12 -0.31 -10.82
N LEU A 68 -10.76 0.86 -10.75
CA LEU A 68 -10.47 1.97 -11.66
C LEU A 68 -9.03 2.47 -11.49
N ARG A 69 -8.54 2.57 -10.24
CA ARG A 69 -7.17 2.97 -9.94
C ARG A 69 -6.16 1.92 -10.42
N ALA A 70 -6.45 0.63 -10.23
CA ALA A 70 -5.64 -0.49 -10.71
C ALA A 70 -5.42 -0.42 -12.22
N LYS A 71 -6.48 -0.18 -13.01
CA LYS A 71 -6.37 0.01 -14.46
C LYS A 71 -5.48 1.19 -14.84
N LYS A 72 -5.53 2.30 -14.08
CA LYS A 72 -4.70 3.49 -14.34
C LYS A 72 -3.22 3.26 -14.04
N ILE A 73 -2.88 2.48 -13.01
CA ILE A 73 -1.49 2.23 -12.61
C ILE A 73 -0.85 1.04 -13.33
N LEU A 74 -1.66 0.18 -13.97
CA LEU A 74 -1.20 -1.03 -14.67
C LEU A 74 -0.04 -0.78 -15.65
N PRO A 75 -0.06 0.22 -16.54
CA PRO A 75 1.06 0.47 -17.45
C PRO A 75 2.36 0.76 -16.69
N LYS A 76 2.27 1.46 -15.55
CA LYS A 76 3.43 1.78 -14.73
C LYS A 76 3.94 0.57 -13.95
N ALA A 77 3.04 -0.30 -13.48
CA ALA A 77 3.43 -1.56 -12.84
C ALA A 77 4.27 -2.41 -13.80
N LEU A 78 3.81 -2.57 -15.05
CA LEU A 78 4.52 -3.30 -16.10
C LEU A 78 5.88 -2.67 -16.43
N GLU A 79 5.94 -1.34 -16.60
CA GLU A 79 7.19 -0.61 -16.85
C GLU A 79 8.25 -0.84 -15.76
N LEU A 80 7.80 -0.93 -14.50
CA LEU A 80 8.68 -1.15 -13.35
C LEU A 80 8.92 -2.62 -13.03
N GLY A 81 8.37 -3.56 -13.81
CA GLY A 81 8.51 -5.00 -13.58
C GLY A 81 7.78 -5.51 -12.33
N ILE A 82 6.72 -4.82 -11.92
CA ILE A 82 5.86 -5.19 -10.79
C ILE A 82 4.73 -6.08 -11.31
N PHE A 83 4.58 -7.26 -10.72
CA PHE A 83 3.58 -8.26 -11.13
C PHE A 83 2.51 -8.53 -10.07
N HIS A 84 2.66 -7.93 -8.89
CA HIS A 84 1.67 -8.01 -7.83
C HIS A 84 1.47 -6.63 -7.20
N VAL A 85 0.24 -6.14 -7.17
CA VAL A 85 -0.11 -4.86 -6.54
C VAL A 85 -1.14 -5.12 -5.46
N ILE A 86 -0.78 -4.76 -4.22
CA ILE A 86 -1.60 -4.96 -3.03
C ILE A 86 -2.17 -3.62 -2.59
N PHE A 87 -3.48 -3.48 -2.65
CA PHE A 87 -4.23 -2.40 -2.05
C PHE A 87 -4.58 -2.77 -0.61
N ILE A 88 -4.08 -2.00 0.34
CA ILE A 88 -4.34 -2.20 1.76
C ILE A 88 -5.47 -1.24 2.16
N THR A 89 -6.56 -1.80 2.64
CA THR A 89 -7.78 -1.08 3.05
C THR A 89 -8.10 -1.34 4.52
N LEU A 90 -9.13 -0.71 5.07
CA LEU A 90 -9.57 -1.02 6.44
C LEU A 90 -10.38 -2.31 6.53
N SER A 91 -11.21 -2.62 5.52
CA SER A 91 -12.19 -3.70 5.64
C SER A 91 -12.51 -4.43 4.34
N SER A 92 -12.11 -3.87 3.19
CA SER A 92 -12.48 -4.40 1.88
C SER A 92 -11.46 -5.43 1.41
N GLU A 93 -11.97 -6.46 0.74
CA GLU A 93 -11.16 -7.54 0.21
C GLU A 93 -11.67 -7.93 -1.17
N ASP A 94 -10.74 -8.17 -2.09
CA ASP A 94 -11.02 -8.57 -3.46
C ASP A 94 -9.70 -9.06 -4.10
N ASN A 95 -9.79 -9.79 -5.21
CA ASN A 95 -8.61 -10.20 -5.96
C ASN A 95 -8.97 -10.39 -7.43
N PHE A 96 -8.16 -9.83 -8.31
CA PHE A 96 -8.34 -9.94 -9.75
C PHE A 96 -7.01 -9.85 -10.50
N PHE A 97 -7.02 -10.29 -11.75
CA PHE A 97 -5.86 -10.25 -12.64
C PHE A 97 -6.16 -9.35 -13.83
N GLU A 98 -5.18 -8.56 -14.24
CA GLU A 98 -5.25 -7.74 -15.44
C GLU A 98 -3.89 -7.74 -16.14
N GLN A 99 -3.85 -8.17 -17.40
CA GLN A 99 -2.62 -8.24 -18.23
C GLN A 99 -1.41 -8.90 -17.54
N GLY A 100 -1.66 -9.97 -16.77
CA GLY A 100 -0.60 -10.73 -16.07
C GLY A 100 -0.15 -10.12 -14.74
N VAL A 101 -0.74 -9.00 -14.31
CA VAL A 101 -0.52 -8.41 -12.98
C VAL A 101 -1.65 -8.83 -12.05
N LYS A 102 -1.30 -9.39 -10.88
CA LYS A 102 -2.26 -9.67 -9.80
C LYS A 102 -2.55 -8.37 -9.05
N PHE A 103 -3.82 -8.06 -8.86
CA PHE A 103 -4.29 -6.99 -7.99
C PHE A 103 -5.04 -7.61 -6.81
N GLU A 104 -4.49 -7.41 -5.62
CA GLU A 104 -5.05 -7.93 -4.38
C GLU A 104 -5.50 -6.76 -3.52
N VAL A 105 -6.74 -6.83 -3.02
CA VAL A 105 -7.27 -5.89 -2.04
C VAL A 105 -7.39 -6.66 -0.74
N ILE A 106 -6.73 -6.16 0.30
CA ILE A 106 -6.67 -6.83 1.61
C ILE A 106 -6.93 -5.82 2.73
N SER A 107 -7.62 -6.27 3.78
CA SER A 107 -7.78 -5.50 5.01
C SER A 107 -6.45 -5.39 5.76
N PHE A 108 -6.23 -4.27 6.43
CA PHE A 108 -5.00 -4.02 7.19
C PHE A 108 -4.76 -5.08 8.27
N ASP A 109 -5.83 -5.53 8.94
CA ASP A 109 -5.73 -6.57 9.96
C ASP A 109 -5.14 -7.86 9.36
N LYS A 110 -5.67 -8.33 8.23
CA LYS A 110 -5.12 -9.52 7.54
C LYS A 110 -3.71 -9.30 7.00
N PHE A 111 -3.43 -8.10 6.49
CA PHE A 111 -2.08 -7.75 6.07
C PHE A 111 -1.10 -7.83 7.26
N SER A 112 -1.44 -7.25 8.40
CA SER A 112 -0.58 -7.23 9.59
C SER A 112 -0.41 -8.60 10.26
N LEU A 113 -1.42 -9.47 10.17
CA LEU A 113 -1.43 -10.83 10.72
C LEU A 113 -0.79 -11.87 9.79
N GLY A 114 -0.68 -11.56 8.50
CA GLY A 114 -0.04 -12.43 7.51
C GLY A 114 1.49 -12.54 7.65
N PHE A 115 2.08 -11.89 8.67
CA PHE A 115 3.51 -11.81 8.94
C PHE A 115 3.86 -12.22 10.38
#